data_AF-A0A316Q832-F1
#
_entry.id   AF-A0A316Q832-F1
#
_cell.length_a   1.000
_cell.length_b   1.000
_cell.length_c   1.000
_cell.angle_alpha   90.00
_cell.angle_beta   90.00
_cell.angle_gamma   90.00
#
_symmetry.space_group_name_H-M   'P 1'
#
loop_
_entity.id
_entity.type
_entity.pdbx_description
1 polymer ?
#
loop_
_entity_poly.entity_id
_entity_poly.type
_entity_poly.pdbx_seq_one_letter_code
_entity_poly.pdbx_strand_id
1 'polypeptide(L)'
;MKNIAAIVIIFLLMFGACLALDVYIEHSLEELSAAVDKIHKNNDIESVNEFEKLWEKHEAGWLMVMKHSEADEISEHVMSMKKNLELGAMDGYALELELLKRHLEDMPSHIKLSLKNFL
;
A
#
# COMPACT_ATOMS: atom_id res chain seq x y z
N MET A 1 32.23 -28.13 -1.09
CA MET A 1 31.14 -28.44 -0.12
C MET A 1 30.78 -27.25 0.77
N LYS A 2 31.69 -26.64 1.55
CA LYS A 2 31.36 -25.46 2.40
C LYS A 2 30.73 -24.28 1.64
N ASN A 3 31.25 -23.96 0.45
CA ASN A 3 30.69 -22.88 -0.38
C ASN A 3 29.29 -23.22 -0.93
N ILE A 4 29.03 -24.50 -1.22
CA ILE A 4 27.70 -24.96 -1.70
C ILE A 4 26.67 -24.84 -0.57
N ALA A 5 27.03 -25.25 0.65
CA ALA A 5 26.16 -25.09 1.81
C ALA A 5 25.84 -23.62 2.09
N ALA A 6 26.83 -22.72 1.99
CA ALA A 6 26.61 -21.27 2.16
C ALA A 6 25.66 -20.70 1.08
N ILE A 7 25.84 -21.10 -0.18
CA ILE A 7 24.94 -20.69 -1.27
C ILE A 7 23.51 -21.16 -1.01
N VAL A 8 23.32 -22.42 -0.61
CA VAL A 8 21.98 -22.97 -0.29
C VAL A 8 21.32 -22.20 0.87
N ILE A 9 22.08 -21.84 1.90
CA ILE A 9 21.57 -21.04 3.03
C ILE A 9 21.12 -19.66 2.56
N ILE A 10 21.89 -18.99 1.69
CA ILE A 10 21.52 -17.69 1.13
C ILE A 10 20.21 -17.79 0.33
N PHE A 11 20.06 -18.83 -0.50
CA PHE A 11 18.83 -19.05 -1.25
C PHE A 11 17.62 -19.29 -0.34
N LEU A 12 17.77 -20.09 0.72
CA LEU A 12 16.70 -20.31 1.69
C LEU A 12 16.30 -19.02 2.42
N LEU A 13 17.28 -18.19 2.80
CA LEU A 13 17.03 -16.89 3.44
C LEU A 13 16.34 -15.92 2.48
N MET A 14 16.75 -15.85 1.22
CA MET A 14 16.10 -15.02 0.20
C MET A 14 14.65 -15.45 -0.03
N PHE A 15 14.39 -16.75 -0.13
CA PHE A 15 13.05 -17.28 -0.32
C PHE A 15 12.15 -16.97 0.88
N GLY A 16 12.67 -17.17 2.10
CA GLY A 16 11.96 -16.82 3.33
C GLY A 16 11.65 -15.32 3.44
N ALA A 17 12.60 -14.46 3.05
CA ALA A 17 12.40 -13.02 3.04
C ALA A 17 11.32 -12.59 2.03
N CYS A 18 11.31 -13.18 0.83
CA CYS A 18 10.27 -12.88 -0.17
C CYS A 18 8.89 -13.36 0.28
N LEU A 19 8.77 -14.54 0.90
CA LEU A 19 7.50 -15.02 1.47
C LEU A 19 7.00 -14.08 2.57
N ALA A 20 7.89 -13.66 3.48
CA ALA A 20 7.52 -12.74 4.54
C ALA A 20 7.06 -11.37 3.99
N LEU A 21 7.70 -10.90 2.91
CA LEU A 21 7.32 -9.68 2.22
C LEU A 21 5.96 -9.83 1.53
N ASP A 22 5.71 -10.92 0.81
CA ASP A 22 4.42 -11.17 0.14
C ASP A 22 3.27 -11.18 1.17
N VAL A 23 3.44 -11.87 2.31
CA VAL A 23 2.45 -11.90 3.40
C VAL A 23 2.25 -10.51 4.03
N TYR A 24 3.33 -9.76 4.22
CA TYR A 24 3.26 -8.40 4.76
C TYR A 24 2.48 -7.47 3.82
N ILE A 25 2.71 -7.56 2.51
CA ILE A 25 2.06 -6.74 1.51
C ILE A 25 0.56 -7.08 1.41
N GLU A 26 0.21 -8.37 1.41
CA GLU A 26 -1.19 -8.81 1.42
C GLU A 26 -1.94 -8.28 2.65
N HIS A 27 -1.39 -8.48 3.84
CA HIS A 27 -1.97 -7.97 5.08
C HIS A 27 -2.07 -6.43 5.10
N SER A 28 -1.02 -5.74 4.62
CA SER A 28 -1.04 -4.28 4.51
C SER A 28 -2.16 -3.81 3.59
N LEU A 29 -2.37 -4.47 2.46
CA LEU A 29 -3.43 -4.12 1.52
C LEU A 29 -4.82 -4.31 2.13
N GLU A 30 -5.01 -5.40 2.89
CA GLU A 30 -6.25 -5.66 3.62
C GLU A 30 -6.55 -4.55 4.65
N GLU A 31 -5.55 -4.15 5.45
CA GLU A 31 -5.69 -3.04 6.42
C GLU A 31 -6.05 -1.72 5.72
N LEU A 32 -5.35 -1.39 4.62
CA LEU A 32 -5.59 -0.16 3.86
C LEU A 32 -6.98 -0.15 3.21
N SER A 33 -7.41 -1.27 2.63
CA SER A 33 -8.73 -1.42 2.01
C SER A 33 -9.85 -1.26 3.04
N ALA A 34 -9.70 -1.87 4.22
CA ALA A 34 -10.67 -1.71 5.31
C ALA A 34 -10.74 -0.27 5.83
N ALA A 35 -9.60 0.46 5.84
CA ALA A 35 -9.57 1.86 6.20
C ALA A 35 -10.27 2.74 5.16
N VAL A 36 -10.15 2.44 3.85
CA VAL A 36 -10.93 3.10 2.79
C VAL A 36 -12.44 2.87 2.96
N ASP A 37 -12.86 1.65 3.27
CA ASP A 37 -14.27 1.36 3.56
C ASP A 37 -14.78 2.16 4.77
N LYS A 38 -13.93 2.34 5.80
CA LYS A 38 -14.24 3.21 6.94
C LYS A 38 -14.38 4.67 6.53
N ILE A 39 -13.49 5.19 5.70
CA ILE A 39 -13.60 6.55 5.14
C ILE A 39 -14.93 6.71 4.41
N HIS A 40 -15.27 5.77 3.52
CA HIS A 40 -16.51 5.80 2.74
C HIS A 40 -17.77 5.80 3.60
N LYS A 41 -17.75 5.05 4.72
CA LYS A 41 -18.87 4.99 5.65
C LYS A 41 -19.04 6.27 6.46
N ASN A 42 -17.92 6.84 6.93
CA ASN A 42 -17.94 7.94 7.89
C ASN A 42 -17.98 9.31 7.22
N ASN A 43 -17.35 9.46 6.06
CA ASN A 43 -17.22 10.71 5.31
C ASN A 43 -16.70 11.88 6.14
N ASP A 44 -15.68 11.62 6.98
CA ASP A 44 -15.11 12.59 7.90
C ASP A 44 -13.57 12.66 7.81
N ILE A 45 -13.04 13.75 8.37
CA ILE A 45 -11.60 14.04 8.37
C ILE A 45 -10.82 13.09 9.28
N GLU A 46 -11.45 12.58 10.34
CA GLU A 46 -10.81 11.68 11.30
C GLU A 46 -10.44 10.35 10.63
N SER A 47 -11.36 9.78 9.85
CA SER A 47 -11.14 8.54 9.11
C SER A 47 -10.06 8.71 8.03
N VAL A 48 -9.97 9.88 7.39
CA VAL A 48 -8.90 10.16 6.42
C VAL A 48 -7.54 10.28 7.11
N ASN A 49 -7.47 10.93 8.27
CA ASN A 49 -6.24 11.03 9.07
C ASN A 49 -5.79 9.68 9.64
N GLU A 50 -6.72 8.79 9.97
CA GLU A 50 -6.39 7.42 10.37
C GLU A 50 -5.79 6.63 9.20
N PHE A 51 -6.36 6.75 8.00
CA PHE A 51 -5.78 6.14 6.80
C PHE A 51 -4.38 6.67 6.52
N GLU A 52 -4.17 7.98 6.61
CA GLU A 52 -2.85 8.61 6.40
C GLU A 52 -1.77 8.00 7.32
N LYS A 53 -2.06 7.85 8.62
CA LYS A 53 -1.14 7.20 9.57
C LYS A 53 -0.90 5.73 9.26
N LEU A 54 -1.93 5.03 8.80
CA LEU A 54 -1.81 3.63 8.41
C LEU A 54 -0.93 3.52 7.15
N TRP A 55 -1.13 4.40 6.18
CA TRP A 55 -0.31 4.50 4.99
C TRP A 55 1.16 4.77 5.34
N GLU A 56 1.46 5.78 6.17
CA GLU A 56 2.82 6.09 6.63
C GLU A 56 3.53 4.90 7.30
N LYS A 57 2.77 4.06 8.03
CA LYS A 57 3.29 2.82 8.64
C LYS A 57 3.70 1.78 7.60
N HIS A 58 3.02 1.74 6.45
CA HIS A 58 3.18 0.70 5.43
C HIS A 58 3.96 1.13 4.18
N GLU A 59 4.07 2.43 3.94
CA GLU A 59 4.67 3.03 2.74
C GLU A 59 6.06 2.45 2.45
N ALA A 60 6.93 2.36 3.47
CA ALA A 60 8.28 1.85 3.28
C ALA A 60 8.32 0.42 2.71
N GLY A 61 7.37 -0.45 3.09
CA GLY A 61 7.29 -1.81 2.54
C GLY A 61 6.79 -1.81 1.10
N TRP A 62 5.81 -0.96 0.79
CA TRP A 62 5.32 -0.78 -0.58
C TRP A 62 6.38 -0.20 -1.51
N LEU A 63 7.17 0.77 -1.07
CA LEU A 63 8.28 1.35 -1.84
C LEU A 63 9.37 0.33 -2.20
N MET A 64 9.48 -0.80 -1.49
CA MET A 64 10.38 -1.89 -1.88
C MET A 64 9.86 -2.69 -3.08
N VAL A 65 8.54 -2.70 -3.29
CA VAL A 65 7.88 -3.58 -4.26
C VAL A 65 7.24 -2.85 -5.43
N MET A 66 7.01 -1.53 -5.35
CA MET A 66 6.43 -0.72 -6.43
C MET A 66 7.25 0.54 -6.76
N LYS A 67 6.82 1.31 -7.77
CA LYS A 67 7.46 2.60 -8.07
C LYS A 67 7.04 3.64 -7.03
N HIS A 68 7.93 4.59 -6.76
CA HIS A 68 7.66 5.67 -5.83
C HIS A 68 6.50 6.56 -6.31
N SER A 69 6.36 6.77 -7.62
CA SER A 69 5.25 7.57 -8.18
C SER A 69 3.87 7.01 -7.85
N GLU A 70 3.72 5.68 -7.77
CA GLU A 70 2.43 5.04 -7.45
C GLU A 70 2.11 5.23 -5.94
N ALA A 71 3.14 5.17 -5.10
CA ALA A 71 3.03 5.49 -3.67
C ALA A 71 2.72 6.99 -3.43
N ASP A 72 3.33 7.88 -4.22
CA ASP A 72 3.08 9.32 -4.17
C ASP A 72 1.61 9.65 -4.51
N GLU A 73 1.02 8.96 -5.50
CA GLU A 73 -0.39 9.13 -5.89
C GLU A 73 -1.35 8.84 -4.72
N ILE A 74 -1.08 7.83 -3.89
CA ILE A 74 -1.87 7.56 -2.67
C ILE A 74 -1.83 8.75 -1.72
N SER A 75 -0.64 9.29 -1.47
CA SER A 75 -0.46 10.47 -0.63
C SER A 75 -1.16 11.71 -1.19
N GLU A 76 -1.14 11.89 -2.52
CA GLU A 76 -1.84 12.98 -3.22
C GLU A 76 -3.37 12.88 -3.07
N HIS A 77 -3.94 11.69 -3.22
CA HIS A 77 -5.37 11.46 -2.98
C HIS A 77 -5.76 11.79 -1.54
N VAL A 78 -4.96 11.36 -0.56
CA VAL A 78 -5.21 11.66 0.87
C VAL A 78 -5.17 13.16 1.15
N MET A 79 -4.15 13.86 0.68
CA MET A 79 -4.05 15.32 0.82
C MET A 79 -5.23 16.04 0.16
N SER A 80 -5.64 15.58 -1.02
CA SER A 80 -6.74 16.20 -1.78
C SER A 80 -8.09 15.96 -1.11
N MET A 81 -8.34 14.75 -0.56
CA MET A 81 -9.51 14.46 0.26
C MET A 81 -9.60 15.40 1.47
N LYS A 82 -8.50 15.56 2.23
CA LYS A 82 -8.45 16.44 3.41
C LYS A 82 -8.80 17.88 3.03
N LYS A 83 -8.18 18.39 1.97
CA LYS A 83 -8.46 19.74 1.44
C LYS A 83 -9.92 19.90 1.01
N ASN A 84 -10.50 18.91 0.32
CA ASN A 84 -11.89 18.96 -0.11
C ASN A 84 -12.87 18.96 1.08
N LEU A 85 -12.60 18.18 2.12
CA LEU A 85 -13.39 18.19 3.36
C LEU A 85 -13.33 19.54 4.08
N GLU A 86 -12.13 20.14 4.19
CA GLU A 86 -11.95 21.48 4.79
C GLU A 86 -12.71 22.58 4.04
N LEU A 87 -12.81 22.45 2.71
CA LEU A 87 -13.54 23.39 1.85
C LEU A 87 -15.04 23.08 1.74
N GLY A 88 -15.52 21.97 2.30
CA GLY A 88 -16.88 21.48 2.11
C GLY A 88 -17.20 21.02 0.68
N ALA A 89 -16.18 20.75 -0.14
CA ALA A 89 -16.29 20.35 -1.53
C ALA A 89 -16.50 18.82 -1.66
N MET A 90 -17.71 18.36 -1.31
CA MET A 90 -18.01 16.92 -1.19
C MET A 90 -17.90 16.14 -2.50
N ASP A 91 -18.20 16.74 -3.64
CA ASP A 91 -18.02 16.08 -4.96
C ASP A 91 -16.55 15.78 -5.24
N GLY A 92 -15.66 16.72 -4.91
CA GLY A 92 -14.21 16.53 -5.03
C GLY A 92 -13.71 15.47 -4.06
N TYR A 93 -14.18 15.50 -2.81
CA TYR A 93 -13.86 14.47 -1.83
C TYR A 93 -14.28 13.07 -2.29
N ALA A 94 -15.50 12.91 -2.80
CA ALA A 94 -16.01 11.62 -3.28
C ALA A 94 -15.22 11.09 -4.49
N LEU A 95 -14.81 11.98 -5.40
CA LEU A 95 -13.95 11.62 -6.52
C LEU A 95 -12.59 11.09 -6.04
N GLU A 96 -11.92 11.81 -5.15
CA GLU A 96 -10.61 11.40 -4.62
C GLU A 96 -10.68 10.08 -3.84
N LEU A 97 -11.77 9.85 -3.09
CA LEU A 97 -12.00 8.58 -2.40
C LEU A 97 -12.16 7.41 -3.38
N GLU A 98 -12.90 7.60 -4.47
CA GLU A 98 -13.08 6.58 -5.51
C GLU A 98 -11.75 6.28 -6.23
N LEU A 99 -10.94 7.32 -6.49
CA LEU A 99 -9.63 7.16 -7.10
C LEU A 99 -8.67 6.42 -6.16
N LEU A 100 -8.62 6.78 -4.88
CA LEU A 100 -7.83 6.07 -3.88
C LEU A 100 -8.23 4.59 -3.80
N LYS A 101 -9.53 4.31 -3.76
CA LYS A 101 -10.05 2.93 -3.74
C LYS A 101 -9.57 2.14 -4.94
N ARG A 102 -9.74 2.68 -6.15
CA ARG A 102 -9.30 2.01 -7.38
C ARG A 102 -7.79 1.81 -7.39
N HIS A 103 -7.02 2.80 -6.95
CA HIS A 103 -5.57 2.70 -6.87
C HIS A 103 -5.17 1.53 -5.95
N LEU A 104 -5.77 1.40 -4.75
CA LEU A 104 -5.51 0.27 -3.86
C LEU A 104 -5.87 -1.08 -4.51
N GLU A 105 -7.02 -1.18 -5.20
CA GLU A 105 -7.43 -2.40 -5.90
C GLU A 105 -6.43 -2.81 -6.99
N ASP A 106 -5.82 -1.83 -7.67
CA ASP A 106 -4.86 -2.05 -8.74
C ASP A 106 -3.43 -2.32 -8.23
N MET A 107 -3.04 -1.85 -7.02
CA MET A 107 -1.69 -1.97 -6.45
C MET A 107 -1.02 -3.36 -6.61
N PRO A 108 -1.70 -4.52 -6.40
CA PRO A 108 -1.09 -5.84 -6.60
C PRO A 108 -0.50 -6.05 -8.00
N SER A 109 -1.07 -5.41 -9.03
CA SER A 109 -0.59 -5.50 -10.41
C SER A 109 0.68 -4.68 -10.66
N HIS A 110 0.99 -3.72 -9.79
CA HIS A 110 2.19 -2.87 -9.87
C HIS A 110 3.38 -3.44 -9.08
N ILE A 111 3.22 -4.60 -8.43
CA ILE A 111 4.29 -5.28 -7.68
C ILE A 111 5.37 -5.77 -8.65
N LYS A 112 6.54 -5.14 -8.57
CA LYS A 112 7.74 -5.47 -9.34
C LYS A 112 8.62 -6.49 -8.66
N LEU A 113 8.59 -6.57 -7.34
CA LEU A 113 9.41 -7.50 -6.57
C LEU A 113 8.50 -8.47 -5.81
N SER A 114 8.39 -9.69 -6.34
CA SER A 114 7.61 -10.79 -5.75
C SER A 114 8.27 -12.12 -6.07
N LEU A 115 7.90 -13.20 -5.37
CA LEU A 115 8.35 -14.55 -5.71
C LEU A 115 8.01 -14.94 -7.15
N LYS A 116 6.86 -14.48 -7.67
CA LYS A 116 6.44 -14.72 -9.06
C LYS A 116 7.38 -14.09 -10.09
N ASN A 117 8.12 -13.04 -9.71
CA ASN A 117 9.07 -12.36 -10.59
C ASN A 117 10.50 -12.90 -10.43
N PHE A 118 10.78 -13.72 -9.41
CA PHE A 118 12.08 -14.35 -9.18
C PHE A 118 12.18 -15.79 -9.70
N LEU A 119 11.03 -16.48 -9.87
CA LEU A 119 10.91 -17.82 -10.45
C LEU A 119 10.61 -17.75 -11.96
#